data_AF-A0A8X6LQ18-F1
#
_entry.id   AF-A0A8X6LQ18-F1
#
_cell.length_a   1.000
_cell.length_b   1.000
_cell.length_c   1.000
_cell.angle_alpha   90.00
_cell.angle_beta   90.00
_cell.angle_gamma   90.00
#
_symmetry.space_group_name_H-M   'P 1'
#
loop_
_entity.id
_entity.type
_entity.pdbx_description
1 polymer ?
#
loop_
_entity_poly.entity_id
_entity_poly.type
_entity_poly.pdbx_seq_one_letter_code
_entity_poly.pdbx_strand_id
1 'polypeptide(L)'
;MSLTNISSILHGAGANASKAFKELFDTFFDKQGNRKQHLKHFFIEEKGGEKSFKPSNLSGILSKAGTRARYAFEKLHNVCFNDEGKRTKLLDDFYKAGFRPSNLSSALCGTGARASSILKRLHIVCFNEKREITKLLDDFCKVGFRPGNLCSMLSGAKNNLEKSLKRFHDFCFIGDTKRYLNRFLSEEESFTLSNLSKILHGAGANICPALKNFHDVCFDEKGNETQLLGDFRKAGFTPSDLSNILSMSGNNATFILRNFHKVCFNEENYLNHFLAEKKLFTPKDLSRILHGVGIDVCSIFERLHDLCFDKEGNKTKYLNNLIKNGRYKISDILHEQVKKASPIFLGKQNISKGDKVTNASSNSSGKTEQEQNLGSLQQGDSKIKRKTRKSTVNWSENGQETADVIDDNPETYLSDTTIDNQLTRSPSF
;
A
#
# COMPACT_ATOMS: atom_id res chain seq x y z
N MET A 1 -7.73 16.65 -11.50
CA MET A 1 -7.59 16.58 -10.03
C MET A 1 -9.00 16.57 -9.44
N SER A 2 -9.32 15.67 -8.52
CA SER A 2 -10.63 15.64 -7.84
C SER A 2 -10.51 16.12 -6.39
N LEU A 3 -11.64 16.40 -5.74
CA LEU A 3 -11.65 16.80 -4.33
C LEU A 3 -11.06 15.71 -3.42
N THR A 4 -11.32 14.43 -3.71
CA THR A 4 -10.71 13.29 -2.98
C THR A 4 -9.19 13.31 -3.07
N ASN A 5 -8.64 13.65 -4.24
CA ASN A 5 -7.20 13.76 -4.43
C ASN A 5 -6.62 14.92 -3.58
N ILE A 6 -7.28 16.08 -3.60
CA ILE A 6 -6.86 17.24 -2.79
C ILE A 6 -6.95 16.92 -1.28
N SER A 7 -8.05 16.29 -0.85
CA SER A 7 -8.25 15.87 0.53
C SER A 7 -7.16 14.90 1.02
N SER A 8 -6.75 13.93 0.18
CA SER A 8 -5.65 13.03 0.50
C SER A 8 -4.32 13.76 0.72
N ILE A 9 -4.02 14.77 -0.12
CA ILE A 9 -2.81 15.60 0.03
C ILE A 9 -2.86 16.40 1.34
N LEU A 10 -4.01 17.00 1.64
CA LEU A 10 -4.22 17.85 2.81
C LEU A 10 -4.48 17.06 4.10
N HIS A 11 -4.52 15.73 4.05
CA HIS A 11 -4.72 14.90 5.22
C HIS A 11 -3.70 15.25 6.31
N GLY A 12 -4.18 15.51 7.53
CA GLY A 12 -3.36 15.96 8.65
C GLY A 12 -3.16 17.48 8.77
N ALA A 13 -3.82 18.31 7.94
CA ALA A 13 -3.73 19.77 8.05
C ALA A 13 -4.47 20.35 9.29
N GLY A 14 -5.43 19.62 9.87
CA GLY A 14 -6.13 20.01 11.10
C GLY A 14 -6.82 21.38 10.99
N ALA A 15 -6.67 22.21 12.03
CA ALA A 15 -7.24 23.56 12.08
C ALA A 15 -6.76 24.48 10.94
N ASN A 16 -5.63 24.17 10.30
CA ASN A 16 -5.10 24.92 9.16
C ASN A 16 -5.59 24.41 7.80
N ALA A 17 -6.56 23.49 7.76
CA ALA A 17 -7.05 22.89 6.52
C ALA A 17 -7.60 23.93 5.53
N SER A 18 -8.31 24.96 6.00
CA SER A 18 -8.85 26.03 5.14
C SER A 18 -7.73 26.82 4.44
N LYS A 19 -6.71 27.22 5.22
CA LYS A 19 -5.53 27.93 4.69
C LYS A 19 -4.73 27.06 3.73
N ALA A 20 -4.43 25.81 4.12
CA ALA A 20 -3.66 24.88 3.29
C ALA A 20 -4.41 24.52 1.99
N PHE A 21 -5.73 24.37 2.06
CA PHE A 21 -6.58 24.19 0.87
C PHE A 21 -6.48 25.38 -0.06
N LYS A 22 -6.65 26.61 0.45
CA LYS A 22 -6.56 27.82 -0.35
C LYS A 22 -5.20 27.95 -1.03
N GLU A 23 -4.11 27.79 -0.29
CA GLU A 23 -2.74 27.86 -0.84
C GLU A 23 -2.47 26.81 -1.93
N LEU A 24 -2.88 25.55 -1.70
CA LEU A 24 -2.71 24.50 -2.69
C LEU A 24 -3.61 24.71 -3.92
N PHE A 25 -4.85 25.14 -3.70
CA PHE A 25 -5.80 25.44 -4.76
C PHE A 25 -5.30 26.59 -5.65
N ASP A 26 -4.85 27.68 -5.04
CA ASP A 26 -4.26 28.82 -5.73
C ASP A 26 -2.95 28.44 -6.44
N THR A 27 -2.26 27.40 -6.00
CA THR A 27 -1.08 26.84 -6.70
C THR A 27 -1.48 26.03 -7.93
N PHE A 28 -2.61 25.31 -7.86
CA PHE A 28 -3.08 24.41 -8.93
C PHE A 28 -3.91 25.12 -10.00
N PHE A 29 -4.65 26.14 -9.63
CA PHE A 29 -5.67 26.75 -10.49
C PHE A 29 -5.53 28.28 -10.55
N ASP A 30 -5.87 28.86 -11.70
CA ASP A 30 -6.06 30.30 -11.84
C ASP A 30 -7.45 30.73 -11.33
N LYS A 31 -7.74 32.04 -11.39
CA LYS A 31 -9.02 32.59 -10.91
C LYS A 31 -10.23 32.08 -11.71
N GLN A 32 -10.00 31.57 -12.92
CA GLN A 32 -11.01 31.02 -13.82
C GLN A 32 -11.17 29.50 -13.64
N GLY A 33 -10.37 28.87 -12.77
CA GLY A 33 -10.40 27.43 -12.52
C GLY A 33 -9.57 26.60 -13.51
N ASN A 34 -8.79 27.22 -14.39
CA ASN A 34 -7.90 26.49 -15.29
C ASN A 34 -6.64 26.05 -14.55
N ARG A 35 -6.08 24.88 -14.95
CA ARG A 35 -4.83 24.38 -14.37
C ARG A 35 -3.67 25.33 -14.68
N LYS A 36 -2.90 25.68 -13.65
CA LYS A 36 -1.63 26.40 -13.78
C LYS A 36 -0.53 25.52 -14.37
N GLN A 37 0.52 26.15 -14.89
CA GLN A 37 1.59 25.50 -15.68
C GLN A 37 2.24 24.33 -14.93
N HIS A 38 2.68 24.52 -13.68
CA HIS A 38 3.32 23.45 -12.91
C HIS A 38 2.45 22.19 -12.78
N LEU A 39 1.14 22.36 -12.61
CA LEU A 39 0.23 21.21 -12.55
C LEU A 39 0.03 20.58 -13.93
N LYS A 40 0.03 21.38 -15.00
CA LYS A 40 -0.02 20.87 -16.38
C LYS A 40 1.19 20.01 -16.71
N HIS A 41 2.39 20.37 -16.25
CA HIS A 41 3.64 19.64 -16.53
C HIS A 41 3.56 18.15 -16.13
N PHE A 42 2.91 17.82 -15.01
CA PHE A 42 2.71 16.43 -14.59
C PHE A 42 1.80 15.61 -15.51
N PHE A 43 0.95 16.27 -16.30
CA PHE A 43 -0.13 15.65 -17.09
C PHE A 43 0.05 15.80 -18.60
N ILE A 44 1.22 16.24 -19.07
CA ILE A 44 1.48 16.41 -20.50
C ILE A 44 1.52 15.04 -21.18
N GLU A 45 0.62 14.80 -22.12
CA GLU A 45 0.66 13.62 -22.98
C GLU A 45 1.69 13.86 -24.09
N GLU A 46 2.86 13.24 -23.98
CA GLU A 46 3.82 13.21 -25.08
C GLU A 46 3.25 12.36 -26.25
N LYS A 47 3.39 12.85 -27.48
CA LYS A 47 3.04 12.09 -28.69
C LYS A 47 3.84 10.78 -28.68
N GLY A 48 3.19 9.64 -28.46
CA GLY A 48 3.85 8.34 -28.32
C GLY A 48 3.33 7.43 -27.19
N GLY A 49 2.40 7.90 -26.35
CA GLY A 49 1.36 7.02 -25.81
C GLY A 49 1.35 6.61 -24.33
N GLU A 50 2.35 6.88 -23.46
CA GLU A 50 2.15 6.88 -21.98
C GLU A 50 3.48 7.09 -21.22
N LYS A 51 3.75 8.31 -20.72
CA LYS A 51 4.79 8.57 -19.68
C LYS A 51 4.45 9.70 -18.70
N SER A 52 3.20 10.16 -18.64
CA SER A 52 2.79 11.21 -17.72
C SER A 52 2.20 10.67 -16.43
N PHE A 53 2.32 11.45 -15.36
CA PHE A 53 1.66 11.12 -14.11
C PHE A 53 0.14 11.23 -14.29
N LYS A 54 -0.63 10.47 -13.52
CA LYS A 54 -2.08 10.66 -13.40
C LYS A 54 -2.37 11.47 -12.12
N PRO A 55 -3.53 12.13 -12.00
CA PRO A 55 -3.89 12.87 -10.78
C PRO A 55 -3.81 12.03 -9.50
N SER A 56 -4.19 10.76 -9.58
CA SER A 56 -4.06 9.79 -8.47
C SER A 56 -2.60 9.53 -8.09
N ASN A 57 -1.68 9.57 -9.06
CA ASN A 57 -0.25 9.41 -8.78
C ASN A 57 0.29 10.57 -7.95
N LEU A 58 0.02 11.80 -8.40
CA LEU A 58 0.43 13.01 -7.69
C LEU A 58 -0.19 13.05 -6.28
N SER A 59 -1.47 12.72 -6.17
CA SER A 59 -2.17 12.62 -4.90
C SER A 59 -1.59 11.57 -3.97
N GLY A 60 -1.19 10.41 -4.49
CA GLY A 60 -0.59 9.33 -3.72
C GLY A 60 0.78 9.74 -3.17
N ILE A 61 1.62 10.33 -4.02
CA ILE A 61 2.96 10.82 -3.63
C ILE A 61 2.85 11.87 -2.52
N LEU A 62 2.00 12.88 -2.74
CA LEU A 62 1.84 14.02 -1.85
C LEU A 62 0.84 13.76 -0.71
N SER A 63 0.34 12.54 -0.57
CA SER A 63 -0.61 12.20 0.50
C SER A 63 -0.01 12.50 1.86
N LYS A 64 -0.82 13.09 2.75
CA LYS A 64 -0.43 13.52 4.10
C LYS A 64 0.61 14.64 4.16
N ALA A 65 0.76 15.43 3.09
CA ALA A 65 1.58 16.63 3.14
C ALA A 65 0.99 17.71 4.08
N GLY A 66 -0.34 17.69 4.28
CA GLY A 66 -1.03 18.54 5.25
C GLY A 66 -0.80 20.02 4.97
N THR A 67 -0.36 20.77 5.97
CA THR A 67 -0.05 22.22 5.84
C THR A 67 1.12 22.52 4.92
N ARG A 68 1.95 21.52 4.57
CA ARG A 68 3.09 21.68 3.65
C ARG A 68 2.76 21.29 2.22
N ALA A 69 1.48 21.10 1.87
CA ALA A 69 1.07 20.61 0.56
C ALA A 69 1.60 21.43 -0.62
N ARG A 70 1.47 22.76 -0.57
CA ARG A 70 2.02 23.66 -1.60
C ARG A 70 3.53 23.49 -1.76
N TYR A 71 4.26 23.60 -0.64
CA TYR A 71 5.72 23.43 -0.61
C TYR A 71 6.15 22.07 -1.18
N ALA A 72 5.47 21.00 -0.76
CA ALA A 72 5.74 19.64 -1.21
C ALA A 72 5.56 19.48 -2.72
N PHE A 73 4.49 20.07 -3.26
CA PHE A 73 4.22 20.09 -4.69
C PHE A 73 5.28 20.86 -5.47
N GLU A 74 5.63 22.08 -5.05
CA GLU A 74 6.64 22.91 -5.72
C GLU A 74 8.02 22.23 -5.70
N LYS A 75 8.42 21.64 -4.56
CA LYS A 75 9.69 20.89 -4.48
C LYS A 75 9.68 19.62 -5.34
N LEU A 76 8.56 18.90 -5.40
CA LEU A 76 8.45 17.72 -6.28
C LEU A 76 8.49 18.13 -7.75
N HIS A 77 7.80 19.23 -8.11
CA HIS A 77 7.84 19.80 -9.45
C HIS A 77 9.28 20.08 -9.86
N ASN A 78 10.05 20.81 -9.06
CA ASN A 78 11.42 21.21 -9.42
C ASN A 78 12.40 20.03 -9.52
N VAL A 79 12.09 18.90 -8.89
CA VAL A 79 12.87 17.65 -9.05
C VAL A 79 12.52 16.94 -10.36
N CYS A 80 11.27 17.04 -10.81
CA CYS A 80 10.77 16.34 -12.00
C CYS A 80 10.86 17.16 -13.29
N PHE A 81 10.71 18.48 -13.20
CA PHE A 81 10.57 19.41 -14.32
C PHE A 81 11.32 20.73 -14.07
N ASN A 82 11.74 21.40 -15.15
CA ASN A 82 12.17 22.80 -15.10
C ASN A 82 10.96 23.75 -15.23
N ASP A 83 11.21 25.06 -15.21
CA ASP A 83 10.15 26.09 -15.27
C ASP A 83 9.38 26.07 -16.61
N GLU A 84 9.99 25.57 -17.68
CA GLU A 84 9.35 25.38 -19.00
C GLU A 84 8.54 24.08 -19.10
N GLY A 85 8.56 23.23 -18.07
CA GLY A 85 7.90 21.92 -18.06
C GLY A 85 8.66 20.80 -18.76
N LYS A 86 9.92 21.02 -19.16
CA LYS A 86 10.81 19.96 -19.65
C LYS A 86 11.22 19.08 -18.48
N ARG A 87 11.19 17.75 -18.69
CA ARG A 87 11.66 16.78 -17.68
C ARG A 87 13.11 17.04 -17.31
N THR A 88 13.42 16.89 -16.03
CA THR A 88 14.80 16.92 -15.55
C THR A 88 15.53 15.65 -15.97
N LYS A 89 16.87 15.76 -16.00
CA LYS A 89 17.78 14.63 -16.16
C LYS A 89 17.48 13.47 -15.19
N LEU A 90 17.13 13.79 -13.94
CA LEU A 90 16.79 12.81 -12.91
C LEU A 90 15.57 11.96 -13.30
N LEU A 91 14.49 12.59 -13.75
CA LEU A 91 13.28 11.86 -14.14
C LEU A 91 13.50 11.07 -15.44
N ASP A 92 14.27 11.62 -16.38
CA ASP A 92 14.65 10.93 -17.60
C ASP A 92 15.47 9.65 -17.34
N ASP A 93 16.36 9.65 -16.34
CA ASP A 93 17.15 8.46 -15.97
C ASP A 93 16.24 7.30 -15.54
N PHE A 94 15.26 7.59 -14.67
CA PHE A 94 14.24 6.60 -14.29
C PHE A 94 13.48 6.07 -15.51
N TYR A 95 13.04 6.94 -16.41
CA TYR A 95 12.27 6.51 -17.57
C TYR A 95 13.09 5.71 -18.58
N LYS A 96 14.38 6.03 -18.75
CA LYS A 96 15.32 5.24 -19.56
C LYS A 96 15.57 3.87 -18.95
N ALA A 97 15.63 3.77 -17.62
CA ALA A 97 15.73 2.50 -16.90
C ALA A 97 14.40 1.72 -16.79
N GLY A 98 13.34 2.17 -17.48
CA GLY A 98 12.07 1.45 -17.56
C GLY A 98 11.09 1.69 -16.40
N PHE A 99 11.36 2.66 -15.51
CA PHE A 99 10.39 3.10 -14.53
C PHE A 99 9.27 3.87 -15.21
N ARG A 100 8.03 3.62 -14.78
CA ARG A 100 6.85 4.41 -15.18
C ARG A 100 6.44 5.38 -14.07
N PRO A 101 5.72 6.47 -14.38
CA PRO A 101 5.16 7.39 -13.39
C PRO A 101 4.40 6.67 -12.26
N SER A 102 3.61 5.65 -12.60
CA SER A 102 2.85 4.85 -11.63
C SER A 102 3.76 4.02 -10.71
N ASN A 103 4.93 3.59 -11.17
CA ASN A 103 5.91 2.88 -10.34
C ASN A 103 6.52 3.84 -9.32
N LEU A 104 7.02 4.99 -9.77
CA LEU A 104 7.57 6.02 -8.87
C LEU A 104 6.51 6.47 -7.86
N SER A 105 5.27 6.65 -8.32
CA SER A 105 4.16 6.98 -7.44
C SER A 105 3.85 5.92 -6.39
N SER A 106 3.94 4.63 -6.75
CA SER A 106 3.77 3.54 -5.80
C SER A 106 4.88 3.56 -4.76
N ALA A 107 6.15 3.68 -5.17
CA ALA A 107 7.29 3.72 -4.25
C ALA A 107 7.27 4.94 -3.30
N LEU A 108 6.79 6.07 -3.78
CA LEU A 108 6.71 7.34 -3.03
C LEU A 108 5.36 7.56 -2.35
N CYS A 109 4.47 6.58 -2.35
CA CYS A 109 3.12 6.72 -1.80
C CYS A 109 3.16 7.12 -0.32
N GLY A 110 2.45 8.21 0.04
CA GLY A 110 2.38 8.70 1.41
C GLY A 110 3.66 9.33 1.95
N THR A 111 4.60 9.72 1.08
CA THR A 111 5.81 10.45 1.48
C THR A 111 5.55 11.93 1.74
N GLY A 112 4.48 12.50 1.15
CA GLY A 112 3.99 13.84 1.44
C GLY A 112 5.06 14.90 1.21
N ALA A 113 5.35 15.69 2.24
CA ALA A 113 6.32 16.78 2.20
C ALA A 113 7.78 16.33 1.92
N ARG A 114 8.08 15.03 2.03
CA ARG A 114 9.42 14.46 1.79
C ARG A 114 9.58 13.81 0.42
N ALA A 115 8.56 13.85 -0.43
CA ALA A 115 8.57 13.18 -1.73
C ALA A 115 9.79 13.52 -2.59
N SER A 116 10.14 14.82 -2.68
CA SER A 116 11.26 15.30 -3.49
C SER A 116 12.62 14.79 -3.01
N SER A 117 12.88 14.82 -1.69
CA SER A 117 14.15 14.36 -1.13
C SER A 117 14.29 12.84 -1.21
N ILE A 118 13.20 12.10 -1.02
CA ILE A 118 13.20 10.64 -1.14
C ILE A 118 13.42 10.22 -2.60
N LEU A 119 12.82 10.91 -3.57
CA LEU A 119 13.05 10.66 -4.99
C LEU A 119 14.52 10.89 -5.38
N LYS A 120 15.14 11.96 -4.88
CA LYS A 120 16.58 12.21 -5.06
C LYS A 120 17.45 11.09 -4.47
N ARG A 121 17.15 10.67 -3.23
CA ARG A 121 17.89 9.56 -2.58
C ARG A 121 17.72 8.23 -3.31
N LEU A 122 16.52 7.96 -3.83
CA LEU A 122 16.29 6.79 -4.68
C LEU A 122 17.13 6.87 -5.96
N HIS A 123 17.22 8.04 -6.59
CA HIS A 123 18.04 8.25 -7.78
C HIS A 123 19.51 7.92 -7.52
N ILE A 124 20.10 8.45 -6.43
CA ILE A 124 21.50 8.19 -6.04
C ILE A 124 21.80 6.70 -5.84
N VAL A 125 20.81 5.90 -5.44
CA VAL A 125 21.00 4.46 -5.25
C VAL A 125 20.82 3.67 -6.53
N CYS A 126 19.97 4.13 -7.43
CA CYS A 126 19.74 3.49 -8.73
C CYS A 126 20.75 3.91 -9.80
N PHE A 127 21.35 5.10 -9.69
CA PHE A 127 22.21 5.69 -10.71
C PHE A 127 23.50 6.26 -10.11
N ASN A 128 24.63 6.03 -10.77
CA ASN A 128 25.93 6.58 -10.38
C ASN A 128 26.07 8.06 -10.81
N GLU A 129 27.21 8.69 -10.50
CA GLU A 129 27.50 10.09 -10.89
C GLU A 129 27.51 10.31 -12.41
N LYS A 130 27.85 9.26 -13.18
CA LYS A 130 27.78 9.25 -14.65
C LYS A 130 26.35 9.01 -15.18
N ARG A 131 25.38 8.86 -14.29
CA ARG A 131 23.95 8.57 -14.57
C ARG A 131 23.71 7.23 -15.24
N GLU A 132 24.60 6.28 -15.01
CA GLU A 132 24.47 4.89 -15.42
C GLU A 132 23.82 4.09 -14.29
N ILE A 133 23.12 3.01 -14.65
CA ILE A 133 22.48 2.09 -13.69
C ILE A 133 23.57 1.53 -12.75
N THR A 134 23.34 1.61 -11.44
CA THR A 134 24.25 1.02 -10.45
C THR A 134 24.15 -0.49 -10.46
N LYS A 135 25.21 -1.16 -9.97
CA LYS A 135 25.21 -2.62 -9.76
C LYS A 135 23.98 -3.10 -8.98
N LEU A 136 23.54 -2.32 -7.99
CA LEU A 136 22.38 -2.65 -7.18
C LEU A 136 21.12 -2.87 -8.04
N LEU A 137 20.82 -1.93 -8.93
CA LEU A 137 19.64 -2.02 -9.78
C LEU A 137 19.86 -3.03 -10.92
N ASP A 138 21.07 -3.08 -11.46
CA ASP A 138 21.46 -4.04 -12.50
C ASP A 138 21.30 -5.50 -12.06
N ASP A 139 21.73 -5.86 -10.84
CA ASP A 139 21.58 -7.22 -10.30
C ASP A 139 20.10 -7.66 -10.25
N PHE A 140 19.20 -6.76 -9.83
CA PHE A 140 17.75 -7.02 -9.87
C PHE A 140 17.24 -7.20 -11.30
N CYS A 141 17.64 -6.33 -12.23
CA CYS A 141 17.22 -6.41 -13.62
C CYS A 141 17.72 -7.70 -14.30
N LYS A 142 18.95 -8.13 -14.01
CA LYS A 142 19.55 -9.36 -14.56
C LYS A 142 18.77 -10.61 -14.19
N VAL A 143 18.24 -10.69 -12.97
CA VAL A 143 17.39 -11.83 -12.56
C VAL A 143 15.93 -11.67 -12.98
N GLY A 144 15.57 -10.58 -13.65
CA GLY A 144 14.27 -10.38 -14.28
C GLY A 144 13.30 -9.47 -13.52
N PHE A 145 13.72 -8.78 -12.44
CA PHE A 145 12.86 -7.77 -11.83
C PHE A 145 12.66 -6.60 -12.78
N ARG A 146 11.40 -6.18 -12.92
CA ARG A 146 11.07 -4.89 -13.52
C ARG A 146 11.08 -3.83 -12.43
N PRO A 147 11.41 -2.56 -12.73
CA PRO A 147 11.32 -1.46 -11.77
C PRO A 147 9.98 -1.39 -11.02
N GLY A 148 8.88 -1.67 -11.72
CA GLY A 148 7.55 -1.72 -11.12
C GLY A 148 7.37 -2.77 -10.02
N ASN A 149 8.06 -3.92 -10.11
CA ASN A 149 8.04 -4.95 -9.08
C ASN A 149 8.72 -4.45 -7.79
N LEU A 150 9.89 -3.82 -7.93
CA LEU A 150 10.62 -3.26 -6.78
C LEU A 150 9.83 -2.13 -6.12
N CYS A 151 9.30 -1.20 -6.93
CA CYS A 151 8.48 -0.09 -6.44
C CYS A 151 7.23 -0.57 -5.68
N SER A 152 6.56 -1.61 -6.18
CA SER A 152 5.34 -2.13 -5.54
C SER A 152 5.65 -2.79 -4.20
N MET A 153 6.69 -3.62 -4.15
CA MET A 153 7.15 -4.30 -2.94
C MET A 153 7.62 -3.30 -1.87
N LEU A 154 8.28 -2.22 -2.28
CA LEU A 154 8.84 -1.21 -1.39
C LEU A 154 7.91 -0.03 -1.06
N SER A 155 6.70 0.02 -1.62
CA SER A 155 5.74 1.13 -1.43
C SER A 155 5.38 1.43 0.04
N GLY A 156 5.53 0.46 0.95
CA GLY A 156 5.34 0.65 2.39
C GLY A 156 6.54 1.26 3.14
N ALA A 157 7.68 1.49 2.47
CA ALA A 157 8.93 1.91 3.13
C ALA A 157 8.95 3.40 3.53
N LYS A 158 8.10 4.24 2.91
CA LYS A 158 8.02 5.69 3.15
C LYS A 158 9.41 6.34 3.14
N ASN A 159 9.83 6.95 4.24
CA ASN A 159 11.10 7.68 4.39
C ASN A 159 12.35 6.76 4.32
N ASN A 160 12.17 5.44 4.41
CA ASN A 160 13.24 4.46 4.39
C ASN A 160 13.42 3.79 3.03
N LEU A 161 12.72 4.24 1.97
CA LEU A 161 12.73 3.60 0.64
C LEU A 161 14.13 3.22 0.15
N GLU A 162 15.07 4.18 0.19
CA GLU A 162 16.47 3.97 -0.19
C GLU A 162 17.16 2.88 0.65
N LYS A 163 17.05 2.98 1.98
CA LYS A 163 17.66 2.02 2.92
C LYS A 163 17.07 0.63 2.76
N SER A 164 15.75 0.55 2.54
CA SER A 164 15.04 -0.70 2.31
C SER A 164 15.45 -1.35 1.00
N LEU A 165 15.65 -0.58 -0.08
CA LEU A 165 16.12 -1.09 -1.35
C LEU A 165 17.55 -1.67 -1.23
N LYS A 166 18.47 -0.97 -0.56
CA LYS A 166 19.83 -1.47 -0.28
C LYS A 166 19.80 -2.77 0.52
N ARG A 167 19.09 -2.79 1.64
CA ARG A 167 18.94 -4.01 2.47
C ARG A 167 18.31 -5.17 1.71
N PHE A 168 17.36 -4.89 0.82
CA PHE A 168 16.74 -5.92 0.00
C PHE A 168 17.69 -6.48 -1.05
N HIS A 169 18.51 -5.63 -1.67
CA HIS A 169 19.59 -6.08 -2.57
C HIS A 169 20.57 -6.99 -1.83
N ASP A 170 21.12 -6.55 -0.70
CA ASP A 170 22.05 -7.35 0.10
C ASP A 170 21.41 -8.70 0.48
N PHE A 171 20.16 -8.68 0.92
CA PHE A 171 19.42 -9.89 1.29
C PHE A 171 19.28 -10.87 0.12
N CYS A 172 19.00 -10.37 -1.09
CA CYS A 172 18.74 -11.19 -2.27
C CYS A 172 20.01 -11.65 -2.99
N PHE A 173 21.13 -10.94 -2.88
CA PHE A 173 22.31 -11.17 -3.72
C PHE A 173 23.62 -11.40 -2.96
N ILE A 174 23.66 -11.12 -1.66
CA ILE A 174 24.88 -11.20 -0.84
C ILE A 174 24.71 -12.21 0.29
N GLY A 175 25.77 -12.98 0.56
CA GLY A 175 25.81 -13.96 1.65
C GLY A 175 24.81 -15.10 1.48
N ASP A 176 24.45 -15.74 2.60
CA ASP A 176 23.63 -16.95 2.60
C ASP A 176 22.13 -16.70 2.45
N THR A 177 21.68 -15.46 2.64
CA THR A 177 20.26 -15.07 2.50
C THR A 177 19.79 -15.09 1.05
N LYS A 178 20.70 -15.03 0.07
CA LYS A 178 20.35 -15.12 -1.37
C LYS A 178 19.56 -16.39 -1.71
N ARG A 179 19.72 -17.46 -0.92
CA ARG A 179 18.96 -18.72 -1.07
C ARG A 179 17.45 -18.48 -1.12
N TYR A 180 16.94 -17.51 -0.36
CA TYR A 180 15.51 -17.24 -0.22
C TYR A 180 14.87 -16.77 -1.53
N LEU A 181 15.57 -15.94 -2.31
CA LEU A 181 15.11 -15.56 -3.63
C LEU A 181 15.45 -16.64 -4.66
N ASN A 182 16.68 -17.15 -4.64
CA ASN A 182 17.18 -18.08 -5.64
C ASN A 182 16.35 -19.38 -5.72
N ARG A 183 15.79 -19.84 -4.60
CA ARG A 183 14.88 -20.99 -4.59
C ARG A 183 13.67 -20.80 -5.51
N PHE A 184 13.07 -19.61 -5.51
CA PHE A 184 11.98 -19.29 -6.44
C PHE A 184 12.44 -19.17 -7.90
N LEU A 185 13.72 -18.84 -8.13
CA LEU A 185 14.28 -18.68 -9.48
C LEU A 185 14.74 -20.00 -10.12
N SER A 186 15.08 -21.01 -9.32
CA SER A 186 15.64 -22.28 -9.80
C SER A 186 14.60 -23.31 -10.22
N GLU A 187 13.33 -23.11 -9.90
CA GLU A 187 12.27 -24.11 -10.06
C GLU A 187 11.31 -23.72 -11.20
N GLU A 188 11.21 -24.61 -12.19
CA GLU A 188 10.49 -24.38 -13.47
C GLU A 188 8.99 -24.05 -13.29
N GLU A 189 8.40 -24.47 -12.15
CA GLU A 189 7.01 -24.19 -11.81
C GLU A 189 6.84 -23.41 -10.49
N SER A 190 7.81 -22.57 -10.12
CA SER A 190 7.73 -21.77 -8.89
C SER A 190 7.07 -20.41 -9.09
N PHE A 191 6.97 -19.62 -8.01
CA PHE A 191 6.44 -18.26 -8.08
C PHE A 191 7.39 -17.38 -8.90
N THR A 192 6.88 -16.80 -9.98
CA THR A 192 7.64 -15.81 -10.75
C THR A 192 7.89 -14.55 -9.92
N LEU A 193 8.86 -13.73 -10.32
CA LEU A 193 9.10 -12.41 -9.70
C LEU A 193 7.86 -11.50 -9.76
N SER A 194 7.05 -11.63 -10.81
CA SER A 194 5.78 -10.92 -10.89
C SER A 194 4.81 -11.43 -9.81
N ASN A 195 4.75 -12.74 -9.57
CA ASN A 195 3.91 -13.31 -8.51
C ASN A 195 4.38 -12.82 -7.14
N LEU A 196 5.68 -12.93 -6.84
CA LEU A 196 6.25 -12.44 -5.58
C LEU A 196 5.97 -10.95 -5.38
N SER A 197 6.06 -10.13 -6.43
CA SER A 197 5.78 -8.69 -6.32
C SER A 197 4.31 -8.35 -6.06
N LYS A 198 3.37 -9.19 -6.52
CA LYS A 198 1.94 -9.07 -6.20
C LYS A 198 1.70 -9.43 -4.73
N ILE A 199 2.30 -10.53 -4.28
CA ILE A 199 2.15 -11.06 -2.92
C ILE A 199 2.74 -10.11 -1.90
N LEU A 200 3.99 -9.69 -2.12
CA LEU A 200 4.77 -8.85 -1.22
C LEU A 200 4.57 -7.35 -1.46
N HIS A 201 3.58 -6.97 -2.27
CA HIS A 201 3.22 -5.58 -2.49
C HIS A 201 2.97 -4.87 -1.14
N GLY A 202 3.61 -3.72 -0.94
CA GLY A 202 3.44 -2.93 0.28
C GLY A 202 4.21 -3.42 1.50
N ALA A 203 5.02 -4.48 1.41
CA ALA A 203 5.84 -4.95 2.53
C ALA A 203 6.81 -3.85 3.04
N GLY A 204 7.33 -3.03 2.13
CA GLY A 204 8.06 -1.81 2.45
C GLY A 204 9.38 -2.10 3.16
N ALA A 205 9.57 -1.52 4.35
CA ALA A 205 10.76 -1.75 5.17
C ALA A 205 10.90 -3.19 5.68
N ASN A 206 9.82 -3.96 5.67
CA ASN A 206 9.78 -5.35 6.10
C ASN A 206 9.94 -6.35 4.94
N ILE A 207 10.40 -5.91 3.77
CA ILE A 207 10.45 -6.77 2.59
C ILE A 207 11.32 -8.03 2.78
N CYS A 208 12.47 -7.91 3.46
CA CYS A 208 13.35 -9.05 3.72
C CYS A 208 12.70 -10.11 4.62
N PRO A 209 12.19 -9.78 5.82
CA PRO A 209 11.48 -10.76 6.64
C PRO A 209 10.19 -11.26 5.96
N ALA A 210 9.49 -10.44 5.19
CA ALA A 210 8.30 -10.88 4.44
C ALA A 210 8.65 -11.93 3.38
N LEU A 211 9.70 -11.72 2.58
CA LEU A 211 10.18 -12.71 1.61
C LEU A 211 10.66 -13.99 2.30
N LYS A 212 11.43 -13.87 3.39
CA LYS A 212 11.88 -15.03 4.19
C LYS A 212 10.71 -15.84 4.72
N ASN A 213 9.75 -15.20 5.37
CA ASN A 213 8.60 -15.89 5.96
C ASN A 213 7.70 -16.50 4.89
N PHE A 214 7.62 -15.89 3.71
CA PHE A 214 6.90 -16.45 2.57
C PHE A 214 7.63 -17.65 1.97
N HIS A 215 8.97 -17.58 1.86
CA HIS A 215 9.78 -18.74 1.51
C HIS A 215 9.57 -19.89 2.49
N ASP A 216 9.68 -19.64 3.80
CA ASP A 216 9.62 -20.68 4.84
C ASP A 216 8.22 -21.35 4.98
N VAL A 217 7.19 -20.78 4.37
CA VAL A 217 5.89 -21.48 4.25
C VAL A 217 5.77 -22.29 2.97
N CYS A 218 6.49 -21.93 1.91
CA CYS A 218 6.52 -22.65 0.64
C CYS A 218 7.56 -23.77 0.63
N PHE A 219 8.70 -23.59 1.31
CA PHE A 219 9.85 -24.49 1.28
C PHE A 219 10.39 -24.77 2.68
N ASP A 220 10.90 -25.99 2.89
CA ASP A 220 11.63 -26.38 4.09
C ASP A 220 13.09 -25.88 4.08
N GLU A 221 13.85 -26.18 5.13
CA GLU A 221 15.25 -25.78 5.25
C GLU A 221 16.18 -26.39 4.19
N LYS A 222 15.82 -27.56 3.65
CA LYS A 222 16.52 -28.23 2.55
C LYS A 222 16.10 -27.66 1.19
N GLY A 223 15.07 -26.82 1.17
CA GLY A 223 14.47 -26.23 -0.02
C GLY A 223 13.50 -27.16 -0.74
N ASN A 224 12.99 -28.20 -0.08
CA ASN A 224 11.89 -28.99 -0.62
C ASN A 224 10.58 -28.26 -0.40
N GLU A 225 9.64 -28.47 -1.32
CA GLU A 225 8.28 -27.97 -1.18
C GLU A 225 7.62 -28.48 0.11
N THR A 226 6.96 -27.58 0.84
CA THR A 226 6.20 -27.96 2.04
C THR A 226 4.90 -28.65 1.66
N GLN A 227 4.37 -29.47 2.57
CA GLN A 227 3.03 -30.06 2.39
C GLN A 227 1.97 -29.02 2.06
N LEU A 228 2.05 -27.83 2.66
CA LEU A 228 1.09 -26.75 2.43
C LEU A 228 1.02 -26.35 0.95
N LEU A 229 2.17 -26.13 0.32
CA LEU A 229 2.21 -25.75 -1.10
C LEU A 229 1.86 -26.96 -1.98
N GLY A 230 2.32 -28.15 -1.60
CA GLY A 230 2.00 -29.40 -2.28
C GLY A 230 0.51 -29.72 -2.32
N ASP A 231 -0.24 -29.42 -1.26
CA ASP A 231 -1.70 -29.61 -1.22
C ASP A 231 -2.41 -28.71 -2.24
N PHE A 232 -2.00 -27.44 -2.33
CA PHE A 232 -2.54 -26.53 -3.32
C PHE A 232 -2.21 -26.98 -4.75
N ARG A 233 -0.99 -27.45 -5.02
CA ARG A 233 -0.63 -28.00 -6.33
C ARG A 233 -1.44 -29.24 -6.68
N LYS A 234 -1.63 -30.17 -5.73
CA LYS A 234 -2.48 -31.35 -5.91
C LYS A 234 -3.94 -30.98 -6.20
N ALA A 235 -4.43 -29.90 -5.60
CA ALA A 235 -5.75 -29.32 -5.88
C ALA A 235 -5.82 -28.53 -7.21
N GLY A 236 -4.70 -28.40 -7.93
CA GLY A 236 -4.62 -27.75 -9.24
C GLY A 236 -4.40 -26.24 -9.20
N PHE A 237 -4.05 -25.65 -8.05
CA PHE A 237 -3.67 -24.24 -7.98
C PHE A 237 -2.27 -24.04 -8.55
N THR A 238 -2.12 -23.08 -9.46
CA THR A 238 -0.82 -22.62 -9.91
C THR A 238 -0.25 -21.54 -8.97
N PRO A 239 1.06 -21.27 -8.99
CA PRO A 239 1.64 -20.11 -8.30
C PRO A 239 0.98 -18.78 -8.70
N SER A 240 0.49 -18.67 -9.95
CA SER A 240 -0.24 -17.50 -10.41
C SER A 240 -1.59 -17.35 -9.71
N ASP A 241 -2.33 -18.43 -9.55
CA ASP A 241 -3.62 -18.44 -8.85
C ASP A 241 -3.44 -18.05 -7.38
N LEU A 242 -2.48 -18.67 -6.69
CA LEU A 242 -2.14 -18.32 -5.31
C LEU A 242 -1.70 -16.86 -5.19
N SER A 243 -0.90 -16.35 -6.14
CA SER A 243 -0.49 -14.94 -6.14
C SER A 243 -1.64 -13.96 -6.33
N ASN A 244 -2.71 -14.36 -7.03
CA ASN A 244 -3.89 -13.52 -7.20
C ASN A 244 -4.70 -13.45 -5.91
N ILE A 245 -4.86 -14.57 -5.20
CA ILE A 245 -5.51 -14.63 -3.88
C ILE A 245 -4.72 -13.80 -2.87
N LEU A 246 -3.40 -13.98 -2.84
CA LEU A 246 -2.48 -13.30 -1.93
C LEU A 246 -2.09 -11.89 -2.39
N SER A 247 -2.71 -11.35 -3.44
CA SER A 247 -2.37 -10.03 -3.98
C SER A 247 -2.52 -8.95 -2.91
N MET A 248 -1.50 -8.09 -2.77
CA MET A 248 -1.44 -7.01 -1.77
C MET A 248 -1.41 -7.46 -0.30
N SER A 249 -1.01 -8.70 -0.03
CA SER A 249 -0.87 -9.19 1.34
C SER A 249 0.30 -8.57 2.09
N GLY A 250 1.38 -8.23 1.38
CA GLY A 250 2.59 -7.65 1.96
C GLY A 250 3.14 -8.51 3.09
N ASN A 251 3.23 -7.93 4.29
CA ASN A 251 3.73 -8.61 5.49
C ASN A 251 2.81 -9.74 5.99
N ASN A 252 1.55 -9.78 5.56
CA ASN A 252 0.58 -10.78 5.99
C ASN A 252 0.52 -12.00 5.07
N ALA A 253 1.31 -12.05 3.99
CA ALA A 253 1.23 -13.11 2.98
C ALA A 253 1.30 -14.52 3.58
N THR A 254 2.28 -14.78 4.45
CA THR A 254 2.45 -16.06 5.14
C THR A 254 1.25 -16.42 6.00
N PHE A 255 0.72 -15.46 6.78
CA PHE A 255 -0.42 -15.67 7.65
C PHE A 255 -1.68 -16.02 6.85
N ILE A 256 -1.94 -15.24 5.79
CA ILE A 256 -3.09 -15.43 4.91
C ILE A 256 -3.00 -16.80 4.23
N LEU A 257 -1.85 -17.16 3.66
CA LEU A 257 -1.66 -18.45 3.00
C LEU A 257 -1.87 -19.64 3.95
N ARG A 258 -1.34 -19.57 5.19
CA ARG A 258 -1.52 -20.63 6.19
C ARG A 258 -2.98 -20.81 6.59
N ASN A 259 -3.70 -19.72 6.83
CA ASN A 259 -5.10 -19.83 7.24
C ASN A 259 -6.00 -20.24 6.07
N PHE A 260 -5.71 -19.74 4.86
CA PHE A 260 -6.45 -20.16 3.68
C PHE A 260 -6.26 -21.64 3.39
N HIS A 261 -5.05 -22.19 3.57
CA HIS A 261 -4.79 -23.63 3.53
C HIS A 261 -5.67 -24.39 4.52
N LYS A 262 -5.72 -23.96 5.78
CA LYS A 262 -6.57 -24.61 6.81
C LYS A 262 -8.02 -24.68 6.39
N VAL A 263 -8.60 -23.61 5.85
CA VAL A 263 -10.01 -23.60 5.43
C VAL A 263 -10.23 -24.42 4.17
N CYS A 264 -9.29 -24.42 3.23
CA CYS A 264 -9.40 -25.20 2.00
C CYS A 264 -9.32 -26.72 2.23
N PHE A 265 -8.51 -27.15 3.19
CA PHE A 265 -8.17 -28.56 3.43
C PHE A 265 -8.60 -29.05 4.82
N ASN A 266 -9.68 -28.47 5.38
CA ASN A 266 -10.32 -28.97 6.60
C ASN A 266 -11.27 -30.16 6.32
N GLU A 267 -11.84 -30.70 7.39
CA GLU A 267 -12.83 -31.79 7.32
C GLU A 267 -14.15 -31.39 6.64
N GLU A 268 -14.48 -30.09 6.61
CA GLU A 268 -15.69 -29.56 5.98
C GLU A 268 -15.62 -29.56 4.45
N ASN A 269 -14.43 -29.77 3.87
CA ASN A 269 -14.22 -30.04 2.45
C ASN A 269 -14.79 -28.97 1.49
N TYR A 270 -14.86 -27.69 1.93
CA TYR A 270 -15.44 -26.60 1.12
C TYR A 270 -14.80 -26.45 -0.26
N LEU A 271 -13.48 -26.58 -0.34
CA LEU A 271 -12.78 -26.53 -1.63
C LEU A 271 -13.23 -27.67 -2.56
N ASN A 272 -13.46 -28.87 -2.03
CA ASN A 272 -13.88 -30.03 -2.82
C ASN A 272 -15.28 -29.84 -3.41
N HIS A 273 -16.20 -29.17 -2.72
CA HIS A 273 -17.51 -28.83 -3.27
C HIS A 273 -17.39 -27.93 -4.51
N PHE A 274 -16.52 -26.91 -4.46
CA PHE A 274 -16.23 -26.10 -5.64
C PHE A 274 -15.58 -26.93 -6.76
N LEU A 275 -14.53 -27.69 -6.45
CA LEU A 275 -13.76 -28.42 -7.45
C LEU A 275 -14.49 -29.64 -8.03
N ALA A 276 -15.54 -30.14 -7.38
CA ALA A 276 -16.44 -31.13 -7.96
C ALA A 276 -17.21 -30.55 -9.16
N GLU A 277 -17.54 -29.25 -9.10
CA GLU A 277 -18.23 -28.51 -10.15
C GLU A 277 -17.26 -27.92 -11.19
N LYS A 278 -16.39 -28.75 -11.77
CA LYS A 278 -15.29 -28.37 -12.69
C LYS A 278 -15.68 -27.50 -13.87
N LYS A 279 -16.96 -27.53 -14.28
CA LYS A 279 -17.50 -26.69 -15.38
C LYS A 279 -17.83 -25.26 -14.94
N LEU A 280 -17.91 -25.01 -13.63
CA LEU A 280 -18.29 -23.74 -13.02
C LEU A 280 -17.12 -23.13 -12.24
N PHE A 281 -16.33 -23.97 -11.57
CA PHE A 281 -15.24 -23.54 -10.72
C PHE A 281 -13.96 -24.31 -11.04
N THR A 282 -12.91 -23.54 -11.29
CA THR A 282 -11.52 -23.99 -11.32
C THR A 282 -10.74 -23.23 -10.25
N PRO A 283 -9.54 -23.70 -9.86
CA PRO A 283 -8.64 -22.93 -9.00
C PRO A 283 -8.42 -21.49 -9.51
N LYS A 284 -8.32 -21.32 -10.83
CA LYS A 284 -8.21 -20.02 -11.49
C LYS A 284 -9.45 -19.15 -11.28
N ASP A 285 -10.66 -19.71 -11.39
CA ASP A 285 -11.90 -18.96 -11.13
C ASP A 285 -12.01 -18.54 -9.67
N LEU A 286 -11.70 -19.43 -8.73
CA LEU A 286 -11.65 -19.11 -7.31
C LEU A 286 -10.63 -18.00 -7.03
N SER A 287 -9.45 -18.07 -7.66
CA SER A 287 -8.41 -17.04 -7.49
C SER A 287 -8.86 -15.66 -7.95
N ARG A 288 -9.70 -15.60 -8.99
CA ARG A 288 -10.28 -14.34 -9.49
C ARG A 288 -11.37 -13.83 -8.55
N ILE A 289 -12.26 -14.71 -8.07
CA ILE A 289 -13.33 -14.32 -7.14
C ILE A 289 -12.74 -13.75 -5.84
N LEU A 290 -11.70 -14.40 -5.31
CA LEU A 290 -11.03 -14.03 -4.06
C LEU A 290 -9.91 -13.00 -4.24
N HIS A 291 -9.73 -12.45 -5.44
CA HIS A 291 -8.66 -11.50 -5.71
C HIS A 291 -8.81 -10.23 -4.86
N GLY A 292 -7.74 -9.85 -4.16
CA GLY A 292 -7.67 -8.61 -3.40
C GLY A 292 -8.47 -8.61 -2.10
N VAL A 293 -8.95 -9.78 -1.65
CA VAL A 293 -9.66 -9.92 -0.38
C VAL A 293 -8.73 -9.70 0.83
N GLY A 294 -7.45 -10.10 0.73
CA GLY A 294 -6.46 -9.87 1.77
C GLY A 294 -6.71 -10.71 3.03
N ILE A 295 -6.66 -10.07 4.21
CA ILE A 295 -6.74 -10.76 5.51
C ILE A 295 -8.06 -11.49 5.76
N ASP A 296 -9.12 -11.08 5.06
CA ASP A 296 -10.47 -11.64 5.21
C ASP A 296 -10.73 -12.86 4.33
N VAL A 297 -9.70 -13.40 3.65
CA VAL A 297 -9.90 -14.47 2.64
C VAL A 297 -10.61 -15.69 3.19
N CYS A 298 -10.36 -16.05 4.45
CA CYS A 298 -10.95 -17.22 5.09
C CYS A 298 -12.46 -17.03 5.27
N SER A 299 -12.87 -15.96 5.95
CA SER A 299 -14.29 -15.68 6.22
C SER A 299 -15.08 -15.44 4.94
N ILE A 300 -14.45 -14.81 3.93
CA ILE A 300 -15.07 -14.59 2.63
C ILE A 300 -15.18 -15.89 1.83
N PHE A 301 -14.20 -16.79 1.92
CA PHE A 301 -14.27 -18.09 1.25
C PHE A 301 -15.36 -18.98 1.84
N GLU A 302 -15.51 -19.01 3.17
CA GLU A 302 -16.61 -19.71 3.85
C GLU A 302 -17.98 -19.14 3.46
N ARG A 303 -18.11 -17.81 3.42
CA ARG A 303 -19.36 -17.16 2.97
C ARG A 303 -19.64 -17.40 1.49
N LEU A 304 -18.61 -17.43 0.66
CA LEU A 304 -18.74 -17.78 -0.76
C LEU A 304 -19.21 -19.22 -0.92
N HIS A 305 -18.70 -20.13 -0.07
CA HIS A 305 -19.16 -21.51 0.02
C HIS A 305 -20.65 -21.53 0.37
N ASP A 306 -21.08 -20.94 1.49
CA ASP A 306 -22.49 -20.95 1.94
C ASP A 306 -23.46 -20.29 0.94
N LEU A 307 -22.95 -19.34 0.14
CA LEU A 307 -23.72 -18.74 -0.94
C LEU A 307 -23.95 -19.73 -2.10
N CYS A 308 -22.99 -20.60 -2.37
CA CYS A 308 -22.98 -21.51 -3.52
C CYS A 308 -23.49 -22.91 -3.19
N PHE A 309 -23.21 -23.41 -1.99
CA PHE A 309 -23.43 -24.78 -1.54
C PHE A 309 -24.01 -24.82 -0.12
N ASP A 310 -24.75 -25.88 0.20
CA ASP A 310 -25.05 -26.24 1.59
C ASP A 310 -23.91 -27.04 2.23
N LYS A 311 -24.07 -27.47 3.48
CA LYS A 311 -23.03 -28.19 4.23
C LYS A 311 -22.68 -29.55 3.60
N GLU A 312 -23.65 -30.17 2.94
CA GLU A 312 -23.51 -31.44 2.23
C GLU A 312 -22.92 -31.27 0.81
N GLY A 313 -22.67 -30.04 0.36
CA GLY A 313 -22.11 -29.73 -0.94
C GLY A 313 -23.14 -29.65 -2.08
N ASN A 314 -24.44 -29.65 -1.77
CA ASN A 314 -25.47 -29.46 -2.78
C ASN A 314 -25.57 -27.98 -3.16
N LYS A 315 -25.77 -27.72 -4.45
CA LYS A 315 -25.93 -26.35 -4.98
C LYS A 315 -27.14 -25.66 -4.33
N THR A 316 -26.91 -24.47 -3.80
CA THR A 316 -28.00 -23.63 -3.30
C THR A 316 -28.95 -23.20 -4.42
N LYS A 317 -30.14 -22.72 -4.05
CA LYS A 317 -31.06 -22.06 -4.99
C LYS A 317 -30.40 -20.87 -5.68
N TYR A 318 -29.51 -20.17 -4.98
CA TYR A 318 -28.79 -19.02 -5.53
C TYR A 318 -27.89 -19.44 -6.69
N LEU A 319 -27.00 -20.42 -6.48
CA LEU A 319 -26.12 -20.90 -7.54
C LEU A 319 -26.91 -21.51 -8.71
N ASN A 320 -27.97 -22.27 -8.44
CA ASN A 320 -28.84 -22.82 -9.49
C ASN A 320 -29.50 -21.72 -10.34
N ASN A 321 -29.91 -20.60 -9.73
CA ASN A 321 -30.45 -19.46 -10.46
C ASN A 321 -29.38 -18.78 -11.32
N LEU A 322 -28.15 -18.62 -10.82
CA LEU A 322 -27.04 -18.08 -11.60
C LEU A 322 -26.72 -18.95 -12.82
N ILE A 323 -26.72 -20.28 -12.65
CA ILE A 323 -26.49 -21.23 -13.74
C ILE A 323 -27.57 -21.10 -14.83
N LYS A 324 -28.85 -20.94 -14.44
CA LYS A 324 -29.97 -20.76 -15.37
C LYS A 324 -29.88 -19.44 -16.17
N ASN A 325 -29.41 -18.37 -15.54
CA ASN A 325 -29.35 -17.03 -16.13
C ASN A 325 -28.10 -16.77 -17.00
N GLY A 326 -27.24 -17.77 -17.21
CA GLY A 326 -26.12 -17.73 -18.15
C GLY A 326 -24.74 -17.92 -17.50
N ARG A 327 -24.00 -18.93 -17.95
CA ARG A 327 -22.73 -19.39 -17.33
C ARG A 327 -21.56 -18.40 -17.43
N TYR A 328 -21.52 -17.56 -18.47
CA TYR A 328 -20.31 -16.77 -18.81
C TYR A 328 -19.97 -15.63 -17.85
N LYS A 329 -20.75 -15.41 -16.79
CA LYS A 329 -20.55 -14.30 -15.83
C LYS A 329 -20.62 -14.72 -14.36
N ILE A 330 -20.68 -16.02 -14.04
CA ILE A 330 -20.90 -16.46 -12.66
C ILE A 330 -19.78 -15.97 -11.73
N SER A 331 -18.53 -16.20 -12.10
CA SER A 331 -17.36 -15.77 -11.32
C SER A 331 -17.24 -14.24 -11.21
N ASP A 332 -17.64 -13.47 -12.21
CA ASP A 332 -17.64 -12.00 -12.12
C ASP A 332 -18.76 -11.51 -11.19
N ILE A 333 -19.94 -12.13 -11.25
CA ILE A 333 -21.04 -11.85 -10.32
C ILE A 333 -20.60 -12.18 -8.89
N LEU A 334 -20.03 -13.36 -8.67
CA LEU A 334 -19.55 -13.79 -7.36
C LEU A 334 -18.40 -12.89 -6.86
N HIS A 335 -17.48 -12.49 -7.73
CA HIS A 335 -16.42 -11.53 -7.38
C HIS A 335 -17.01 -10.19 -6.92
N GLU A 336 -18.01 -9.66 -7.64
CA GLU A 336 -18.70 -8.44 -7.23
C GLU A 336 -19.49 -8.61 -5.93
N GLN A 337 -20.07 -9.79 -5.67
CA GLN A 337 -20.69 -10.07 -4.38
C GLN A 337 -19.66 -10.08 -3.25
N VAL A 338 -18.54 -10.76 -3.43
CA VAL A 338 -17.42 -10.78 -2.47
C VAL A 338 -16.92 -9.36 -2.17
N LYS A 339 -16.78 -8.53 -3.21
CA LYS A 339 -16.33 -7.14 -3.08
C LYS A 339 -17.35 -6.24 -2.37
N LYS A 340 -18.64 -6.39 -2.67
CA LYS A 340 -19.74 -5.62 -2.04
C LYS A 340 -20.02 -6.04 -0.60
N ALA A 341 -19.76 -7.30 -0.28
CA ALA A 341 -19.90 -7.86 1.06
C ALA A 341 -18.90 -7.28 2.08
N SER A 342 -17.83 -6.64 1.62
CA SER A 342 -16.72 -6.18 2.47
C SER A 342 -17.09 -5.10 3.52
N PRO A 343 -18.21 -4.34 3.40
CA PRO A 343 -18.78 -3.66 4.56
C PRO A 343 -20.27 -3.98 4.87
N ILE A 344 -21.07 -4.46 3.91
CA ILE A 344 -22.53 -4.63 4.09
C ILE A 344 -22.91 -6.02 4.66
N PHE A 345 -21.98 -6.97 4.66
CA PHE A 345 -22.17 -8.33 5.21
C PHE A 345 -21.85 -8.39 6.73
N LEU A 346 -21.84 -7.24 7.41
CA LEU A 346 -21.68 -7.10 8.87
C LEU A 346 -23.03 -6.96 9.62
N GLY A 347 -24.15 -6.84 8.90
CA GLY A 347 -25.49 -6.87 9.48
C GLY A 347 -26.06 -8.27 9.43
N LYS A 348 -26.27 -8.87 10.61
CA LYS A 348 -27.01 -10.12 10.84
C LYS A 348 -28.20 -10.26 9.87
N GLN A 349 -28.28 -11.35 9.13
CA GLN A 349 -29.60 -11.89 8.77
C GLN A 349 -30.23 -12.40 10.06
N ASN A 350 -31.01 -11.54 10.72
CA ASN A 350 -32.01 -11.96 11.67
C ASN A 350 -33.05 -12.80 10.91
N ILE A 351 -32.89 -14.12 10.93
CA ILE A 351 -34.02 -15.03 10.77
C ILE A 351 -34.65 -15.13 12.16
N SER A 352 -35.60 -14.24 12.47
CA SER A 352 -36.58 -14.51 13.53
C SER A 352 -37.89 -14.90 12.89
N LYS A 353 -38.28 -16.16 13.12
CA LYS A 353 -39.65 -16.64 12.99
C LYS A 353 -40.58 -15.81 13.89
N GLY A 354 -41.80 -15.58 13.41
CA GLY A 354 -43.00 -15.57 14.25
C GLY A 354 -43.57 -14.21 14.60
N ASP A 355 -44.74 -13.96 14.01
CA ASP A 355 -45.72 -12.91 14.31
C ASP A 355 -45.96 -12.65 15.81
N LYS A 356 -46.09 -11.37 16.19
CA LYS A 356 -47.35 -10.82 16.70
C LYS A 356 -47.32 -9.30 16.92
N VAL A 357 -48.43 -8.72 16.47
CA VAL A 357 -48.94 -7.36 16.58
C VAL A 357 -49.18 -6.96 18.04
N THR A 358 -48.82 -5.73 18.45
CA THR A 358 -49.75 -4.66 18.92
C THR A 358 -49.02 -3.44 19.50
N ASN A 359 -49.23 -2.29 18.84
CA ASN A 359 -49.61 -0.96 19.33
C ASN A 359 -49.01 -0.26 20.59
N ALA A 360 -48.72 1.02 20.33
CA ALA A 360 -49.07 2.24 21.09
C ALA A 360 -48.06 2.85 22.08
N SER A 361 -47.45 3.96 21.60
CA SER A 361 -47.49 5.34 22.16
C SER A 361 -47.24 5.61 23.65
N SER A 362 -46.31 6.55 23.89
CA SER A 362 -46.49 7.81 24.66
C SER A 362 -45.43 8.11 25.73
N ASN A 363 -45.27 9.43 25.94
CA ASN A 363 -44.17 10.18 26.55
C ASN A 363 -44.23 10.37 28.08
N SER A 364 -43.11 10.91 28.61
CA SER A 364 -42.99 11.75 29.84
C SER A 364 -42.96 11.00 31.19
N SER A 365 -42.47 11.50 32.33
CA SER A 365 -41.54 12.54 32.79
C SER A 365 -41.61 12.53 34.34
N GLY A 366 -40.57 13.01 35.05
CA GLY A 366 -40.64 13.44 36.47
C GLY A 366 -40.34 12.36 37.53
N LYS A 367 -39.19 12.41 38.22
CA LYS A 367 -38.83 13.17 39.45
C LYS A 367 -39.48 12.66 40.75
N THR A 368 -38.63 12.33 41.73
CA THR A 368 -38.81 12.74 43.15
C THR A 368 -37.50 12.66 43.94
N GLU A 369 -37.25 13.73 44.70
CA GLU A 369 -36.24 13.93 45.76
C GLU A 369 -36.88 13.67 47.14
N GLN A 370 -36.06 13.43 48.17
CA GLN A 370 -36.27 13.86 49.58
C GLN A 370 -34.98 13.50 50.39
N GLU A 371 -34.14 14.48 50.77
CA GLU A 371 -34.14 15.28 52.03
C GLU A 371 -33.91 14.45 53.31
N GLN A 372 -32.69 14.48 53.86
CA GLN A 372 -32.16 15.42 54.88
C GLN A 372 -32.58 15.10 56.33
N ASN A 373 -31.57 14.81 57.16
CA ASN A 373 -31.61 15.10 58.60
C ASN A 373 -30.18 15.43 59.06
N LEU A 374 -30.05 16.54 59.79
CA LEU A 374 -28.79 17.14 60.25
C LEU A 374 -28.91 17.35 61.76
N GLY A 375 -27.90 16.95 62.52
CA GLY A 375 -27.78 17.15 63.97
C GLY A 375 -26.34 17.44 64.36
N SER A 376 -26.11 18.69 64.77
CA SER A 376 -24.94 19.38 65.32
C SER A 376 -24.12 18.66 66.42
N LEU A 377 -22.79 18.86 66.50
CA LEU A 377 -22.10 19.91 67.30
C LEU A 377 -20.54 19.84 67.23
N GLN A 378 -19.92 21.01 67.02
CA GLN A 378 -18.63 21.56 67.52
C GLN A 378 -17.21 20.95 67.29
N GLN A 379 -16.40 21.83 66.66
CA GLN A 379 -15.00 22.26 66.91
C GLN A 379 -13.78 21.33 66.69
N GLY A 380 -12.84 21.86 65.89
CA GLY A 380 -11.44 21.43 65.86
C GLY A 380 -10.74 21.76 64.54
N ASP A 381 -10.21 22.99 64.41
CA ASP A 381 -9.37 23.41 63.28
C ASP A 381 -8.11 22.55 63.13
N SER A 382 -7.86 22.00 61.95
CA SER A 382 -6.49 21.88 61.40
C SER A 382 -6.50 21.65 59.89
N LYS A 383 -5.86 22.58 59.18
CA LYS A 383 -5.60 22.53 57.73
C LYS A 383 -4.64 21.39 57.40
N ILE A 384 -5.09 20.39 56.64
CA ILE A 384 -4.19 19.47 55.91
C ILE A 384 -4.69 19.30 54.47
N LYS A 385 -4.00 19.96 53.54
CA LYS A 385 -4.08 19.70 52.10
C LYS A 385 -3.45 18.32 51.83
N ARG A 386 -4.25 17.33 51.42
CA ARG A 386 -3.74 16.05 50.91
C ARG A 386 -3.26 16.19 49.47
N LYS A 387 -1.95 16.00 49.32
CA LYS A 387 -1.23 15.68 48.08
C LYS A 387 -1.85 14.46 47.40
N THR A 388 -2.18 14.58 46.12
CA THR A 388 -2.40 13.43 45.24
C THR A 388 -1.04 12.91 44.76
N ARG A 389 -0.83 11.59 44.93
CA ARG A 389 0.38 10.84 44.61
C ARG A 389 0.74 10.94 43.11
N LYS A 390 1.95 11.41 42.82
CA LYS A 390 2.72 11.01 41.64
C LYS A 390 3.38 9.67 41.96
N SER A 391 3.07 8.62 41.21
CA SER A 391 3.88 7.41 41.15
C SER A 391 4.86 7.56 39.99
N THR A 392 6.12 7.68 40.38
CA THR A 392 7.34 7.71 39.58
C THR A 392 7.58 6.36 38.92
N VAL A 393 7.97 6.36 37.64
CA VAL A 393 8.67 5.24 37.01
C VAL A 393 10.07 5.76 36.67
N ASN A 394 11.08 5.15 37.28
CA ASN A 394 12.49 5.42 37.02
C ASN A 394 12.87 4.86 35.65
N TRP A 395 13.45 5.71 34.81
CA TRP A 395 14.28 5.31 33.67
C TRP A 395 15.73 5.60 34.02
N SER A 396 16.57 4.57 33.91
CA SER A 396 18.03 4.69 34.00
C SER A 396 18.59 5.28 32.71
N GLU A 397 19.41 6.30 32.87
CA GLU A 397 20.20 6.96 31.83
C GLU A 397 21.30 6.02 31.30
N ASN A 398 21.39 5.89 29.97
CA ASN A 398 22.65 5.97 29.20
C ASN A 398 22.37 5.69 27.71
N GLY A 399 22.57 6.71 26.88
CA GLY A 399 22.44 6.63 25.43
C GLY A 399 22.16 8.00 24.82
N GLN A 400 23.19 8.84 24.70
CA GLN A 400 23.14 10.09 23.97
C GLN A 400 22.80 9.82 22.50
N GLU A 401 21.56 10.09 22.08
CA GLU A 401 21.24 10.37 20.68
C GLU A 401 21.44 11.87 20.44
N THR A 402 22.55 12.21 19.78
CA THR A 402 22.75 13.54 19.21
C THR A 402 21.69 13.80 18.15
N ALA A 403 20.95 14.89 18.31
CA ALA A 403 20.06 15.40 17.29
C ALA A 403 20.88 15.80 16.06
N ASP A 404 20.70 15.07 14.95
CA ASP A 404 21.18 15.51 13.64
C ASP A 404 20.40 16.77 13.23
N VAL A 405 21.03 17.92 13.47
CA VAL A 405 20.71 19.18 12.81
C VAL A 405 21.12 19.02 11.35
N ILE A 406 20.14 18.79 10.47
CA ILE A 406 20.37 18.89 9.03
C ILE A 406 20.36 20.37 8.69
N ASP A 407 21.56 20.91 8.55
CA ASP A 407 21.84 22.22 7.97
C ASP A 407 21.62 22.14 6.45
N ASP A 408 20.43 22.56 6.00
CA ASP A 408 20.12 22.75 4.57
C ASP A 408 20.73 24.09 4.11
N ASN A 409 22.06 24.13 3.91
CA ASN A 409 22.72 25.28 3.28
C ASN A 409 22.60 25.20 1.74
N PRO A 410 22.00 26.20 1.05
CA PRO A 410 21.72 26.12 -0.38
C PRO A 410 22.74 26.91 -1.19
N GLU A 411 23.97 26.42 -1.33
CA GLU A 411 24.91 27.01 -2.31
C GLU A 411 26.02 26.01 -2.64
N THR A 412 25.89 25.36 -3.80
CA THR A 412 26.97 24.79 -4.65
C THR A 412 26.32 23.93 -5.75
N TYR A 413 25.78 24.60 -6.77
CA TYR A 413 25.75 24.03 -8.11
C TYR A 413 26.32 25.09 -9.05
N LEU A 414 27.60 24.91 -9.36
CA LEU A 414 28.33 25.68 -10.35
C LEU A 414 27.60 25.65 -11.69
N SER A 415 27.47 26.84 -12.24
CA SER A 415 27.02 27.19 -13.57
C SER A 415 27.96 26.65 -14.64
N ASP A 416 27.41 25.98 -15.66
CA ASP A 416 28.08 25.70 -16.93
C ASP A 416 27.18 26.11 -18.09
N THR A 417 27.52 27.23 -18.74
CA THR A 417 27.22 27.70 -20.12
C THR A 417 27.80 29.12 -20.16
N THR A 418 28.75 29.53 -21.01
CA THR A 418 28.86 29.36 -22.47
C THR A 418 30.27 29.78 -22.91
N ILE A 419 30.90 29.04 -23.83
CA ILE A 419 32.06 29.49 -24.63
C ILE A 419 31.58 29.79 -26.06
N ASP A 420 32.26 30.77 -26.68
CA ASP A 420 32.24 31.26 -28.07
C ASP A 420 31.09 32.22 -28.46
N ASN A 421 31.32 33.35 -29.16
CA ASN A 421 32.38 33.63 -30.14
C ASN A 421 32.48 35.13 -30.53
N GLN A 422 33.63 35.52 -31.11
CA GLN A 422 33.90 36.65 -32.05
C GLN A 422 34.09 38.10 -31.52
N LEU A 423 35.32 38.65 -31.60
CA LEU A 423 35.83 39.45 -32.75
C LEU A 423 37.17 40.16 -32.43
N THR A 424 38.21 39.79 -33.19
CA THR A 424 39.30 40.62 -33.79
C THR A 424 39.73 41.95 -33.14
N ARG A 425 41.02 42.07 -32.78
CA ARG A 425 42.02 42.92 -33.49
C ARG A 425 43.44 42.77 -32.92
N SER A 426 44.37 42.75 -33.88
CA SER A 426 45.83 42.60 -33.89
C SER A 426 46.66 43.58 -33.02
N PRO A 427 48.00 43.38 -32.92
CA PRO A 427 48.81 43.63 -31.73
C PRO A 427 49.73 44.85 -31.83
N SER A 428 50.38 45.21 -30.72
CA SER A 428 51.61 46.03 -30.75
C SER A 428 52.40 45.93 -29.43
N PHE A 429 53.64 45.45 -29.59
CA PHE A 429 54.86 45.52 -28.76
C PHE A 429 54.93 44.80 -27.41
#